data_AF-A0A349J5L7-F1
#
_entry.id   AF-A0A349J5L7-F1
#
_cell.length_a   1.000
_cell.length_b   1.000
_cell.length_c   1.000
_cell.angle_alpha   90.00
_cell.angle_beta   90.00
_cell.angle_gamma   90.00
#
_symmetry.space_group_name_H-M   'P 1'
#
loop_
_entity.id
_entity.type
_entity.pdbx_description
1 polymer ?
#
loop_
_entity_poly.entity_id
_entity_poly.type
_entity_poly.pdbx_seq_one_letter_code
_entity_poly.pdbx_strand_id
1 'polypeptide(L)'
;MPLRIVTFTTGRSDALRSRTILALLSAKAWAPAGSTLHLVTDAADEYGWIAPQVELLAVTEAQLEAWKGRHRFFWRAKMEAVLHAAGDGQNDLLYIDSDTVTQRSLQPLADGLQAGDAFMHLHEVDLATNSRRGNRELWRMVRGRSVAGVTFAAPCPMWNAGVIAVGQQRLGDLRRALAMLDELSQEQPPHFVAEQLCFSISLSTAGRLRPAEAWIDHYWGNKDGFDKLINARLARWLSRGTGWGEAMAELRTKPIVAPVMVRRRRWQELVLRVIGLPSG
;
A
#
# COMPACT_ATOMS: atom_id res chain seq x y z
N MET A 1 -20.69 3.97 0.38
CA MET A 1 -20.48 3.85 -1.08
C MET A 1 -19.57 2.66 -1.37
N PRO A 2 -19.69 2.01 -2.54
CA PRO A 2 -18.72 1.02 -3.01
C PRO A 2 -17.31 1.61 -3.11
N LEU A 3 -16.30 0.78 -2.84
CA LEU A 3 -14.89 1.13 -3.01
C LEU A 3 -14.32 0.50 -4.28
N ARG A 4 -13.43 1.21 -4.95
CA ARG A 4 -12.49 0.65 -5.93
C ARG A 4 -11.20 0.30 -5.21
N ILE A 5 -11.01 -0.98 -4.92
CA ILE A 5 -9.86 -1.48 -4.14
C ILE A 5 -8.77 -1.90 -5.11
N VAL A 6 -7.56 -1.36 -4.91
CA VAL A 6 -6.43 -1.49 -5.82
C VAL A 6 -5.23 -2.06 -5.08
N THR A 7 -4.53 -2.99 -5.72
CA THR A 7 -3.17 -3.39 -5.35
C THR A 7 -2.27 -3.32 -6.57
N PHE A 8 -0.98 -3.05 -6.36
CA PHE A 8 0.04 -3.04 -7.39
C PHE A 8 1.17 -4.00 -7.04
N THR A 9 1.53 -4.89 -7.97
CA THR A 9 2.67 -5.80 -7.82
C THR A 9 3.42 -5.96 -9.13
N THR A 10 4.74 -6.18 -9.04
CA THR A 10 5.58 -6.47 -10.20
C THR A 10 6.43 -7.71 -9.96
N GLY A 11 6.69 -8.47 -11.02
CA GLY A 11 7.49 -9.69 -10.99
C GLY A 11 6.72 -10.93 -10.57
N ARG A 12 7.41 -12.08 -10.63
CA ARG A 12 6.83 -13.43 -10.52
C ARG A 12 7.24 -14.16 -9.24
N SER A 13 6.95 -13.56 -8.08
CA SER A 13 7.26 -14.19 -6.78
C SER A 13 6.05 -14.91 -6.20
N ASP A 14 6.21 -16.18 -5.84
CA ASP A 14 5.16 -16.97 -5.16
C ASP A 14 4.70 -16.33 -3.85
N ALA A 15 5.65 -15.85 -3.03
CA ALA A 15 5.32 -15.18 -1.78
C ALA A 15 4.53 -13.88 -2.03
N LEU A 16 4.95 -13.08 -3.02
CA LEU A 16 4.23 -11.87 -3.40
C LEU A 16 2.82 -12.17 -3.92
N ARG A 17 2.67 -13.22 -4.73
CA ARG A 17 1.37 -13.68 -5.24
C ARG A 17 0.45 -14.09 -4.10
N SER A 18 0.91 -14.94 -3.19
CA SER A 18 0.16 -15.35 -1.99
C SER A 18 -0.30 -14.16 -1.14
N ARG A 19 0.60 -13.21 -0.89
CA ARG A 19 0.31 -11.97 -0.16
C ARG A 19 -0.77 -11.13 -0.85
N THR A 20 -0.60 -10.89 -2.15
CA THR A 20 -1.55 -10.13 -2.99
C THR A 20 -2.95 -10.73 -2.95
N ILE A 21 -3.05 -12.05 -3.12
CA ILE A 21 -4.30 -12.79 -3.08
C ILE A 21 -4.99 -12.58 -1.72
N LEU A 22 -4.24 -12.70 -0.61
CA LEU A 22 -4.81 -12.48 0.72
C LEU A 22 -5.23 -11.01 0.92
N ALA A 23 -4.41 -10.05 0.52
CA ALA A 23 -4.71 -8.63 0.67
C ALA A 23 -6.05 -8.29 0.01
N LEU A 24 -6.23 -8.68 -1.26
CA LEU A 24 -7.46 -8.47 -2.01
C LEU A 24 -8.66 -9.24 -1.43
N LEU A 25 -8.47 -10.51 -1.06
CA LEU A 25 -9.54 -11.34 -0.48
C LEU A 25 -10.01 -10.79 0.88
N SER A 26 -9.08 -10.42 1.76
CA SER A 26 -9.40 -9.85 3.07
C SER A 26 -10.06 -8.48 2.94
N ALA A 27 -9.59 -7.63 2.03
CA ALA A 27 -10.22 -6.35 1.76
C ALA A 27 -11.65 -6.53 1.23
N LYS A 28 -11.87 -7.43 0.26
CA LYS A 28 -13.21 -7.74 -0.26
C LYS A 28 -14.13 -8.31 0.81
N ALA A 29 -13.62 -9.13 1.72
CA ALA A 29 -14.39 -9.70 2.82
C ALA A 29 -14.97 -8.61 3.73
N TRP A 30 -14.36 -7.43 3.81
CA TRP A 30 -14.80 -6.36 4.71
C TRP A 30 -15.25 -5.08 3.99
N ALA A 31 -15.19 -5.06 2.66
CA ALA A 31 -15.62 -3.93 1.86
C ALA A 31 -17.15 -3.77 1.82
N PRO A 32 -17.66 -2.54 1.61
CA PRO A 32 -19.07 -2.32 1.29
C PRO A 32 -19.52 -3.16 0.09
N ALA A 33 -20.80 -3.51 0.05
CA ALA A 33 -21.40 -4.20 -1.10
C ALA A 33 -21.17 -3.42 -2.40
N GLY A 34 -20.93 -4.13 -3.50
CA GLY A 34 -20.63 -3.52 -4.80
C GLY A 34 -19.17 -3.07 -5.00
N SER A 35 -18.32 -3.10 -3.97
CA SER A 35 -16.90 -2.73 -4.11
C SER A 35 -16.18 -3.62 -5.12
N THR A 36 -15.28 -3.08 -5.92
CA THR A 36 -14.55 -3.81 -6.98
C THR A 36 -13.08 -3.99 -6.61
N LEU A 37 -12.45 -5.02 -7.17
CA LEU A 37 -11.04 -5.35 -6.93
C LEU A 37 -10.26 -5.19 -8.22
N HIS A 38 -9.09 -4.56 -8.13
CA HIS A 38 -8.23 -4.26 -9.25
C HIS A 38 -6.79 -4.61 -8.88
N LEU A 39 -6.11 -5.29 -9.78
CA LEU A 39 -4.70 -5.63 -9.62
C LEU A 39 -3.92 -5.10 -10.82
N VAL A 40 -3.05 -4.13 -10.58
CA VAL A 40 -2.09 -3.66 -11.58
C VAL A 40 -0.83 -4.53 -11.49
N THR A 41 -0.47 -5.21 -12.59
CA THR A 41 0.68 -6.12 -12.57
C THR A 41 1.27 -6.42 -13.94
N ASP A 42 2.57 -6.71 -14.01
CA ASP A 42 3.27 -7.22 -15.21
C ASP A 42 3.23 -8.74 -15.36
N ALA A 43 2.60 -9.44 -14.40
CA ALA A 43 2.50 -10.89 -14.36
C ALA A 43 1.04 -11.34 -14.23
N ALA A 44 0.13 -10.75 -15.03
CA ALA A 44 -1.31 -11.00 -14.93
C ALA A 44 -1.68 -12.48 -15.12
N ASP A 45 -0.90 -13.22 -15.91
CA ASP A 45 -1.05 -14.66 -16.15
C ASP A 45 -0.85 -15.50 -14.87
N GLU A 46 -0.14 -14.99 -13.87
CA GLU A 46 0.06 -15.66 -12.57
C GLU A 46 -1.22 -15.65 -11.70
N TYR A 47 -2.19 -14.80 -12.00
CA TYR A 47 -3.35 -14.55 -11.15
C TYR A 47 -4.65 -15.21 -11.64
N GLY A 48 -4.54 -16.26 -12.47
CA GLY A 48 -5.68 -16.96 -13.06
C GLY A 48 -6.74 -17.43 -12.04
N TRP A 49 -6.34 -17.82 -10.82
CA TRP A 49 -7.28 -18.24 -9.78
C TRP A 49 -8.23 -17.12 -9.32
N ILE A 50 -7.76 -15.87 -9.31
CA ILE A 50 -8.53 -14.72 -8.82
C ILE A 50 -9.13 -13.87 -9.95
N ALA A 51 -8.76 -14.14 -11.21
CA ALA A 51 -9.22 -13.40 -12.39
C ALA A 51 -10.75 -13.26 -12.51
N PRO A 52 -11.59 -14.22 -12.08
CA PRO A 52 -13.05 -14.04 -12.10
C PRO A 52 -13.58 -13.01 -11.08
N GLN A 53 -12.77 -12.62 -10.09
CA GLN A 53 -13.15 -11.76 -8.96
C GLN A 53 -12.40 -10.43 -8.96
N VAL A 54 -11.34 -10.31 -9.76
CA VAL A 54 -10.39 -9.20 -9.77
C VAL A 54 -10.15 -8.76 -11.21
N GLU A 55 -10.34 -7.47 -11.47
CA GLU A 55 -9.96 -6.87 -12.75
C GLU A 55 -8.42 -6.79 -12.82
N LEU A 56 -7.83 -7.57 -13.73
CA LEU A 56 -6.39 -7.61 -13.95
C LEU A 56 -5.99 -6.51 -14.95
N LEU A 57 -5.34 -5.46 -14.44
CA LEU A 57 -4.80 -4.35 -15.22
C LEU A 57 -3.37 -4.69 -15.60
N ALA A 58 -3.21 -5.46 -16.68
CA ALA A 58 -1.90 -5.88 -17.17
C ALA A 58 -1.07 -4.68 -17.64
N VAL A 59 0.17 -4.57 -17.16
CA VAL A 59 1.12 -3.55 -17.60
C VAL A 59 2.34 -4.19 -18.24
N THR A 60 2.85 -3.56 -19.29
CA THR A 60 4.06 -4.06 -19.97
C THR A 60 5.32 -3.63 -19.23
N GLU A 61 6.44 -4.33 -19.47
CA GLU A 61 7.75 -3.89 -18.97
C GLU A 61 8.09 -2.47 -19.43
N ALA A 62 7.78 -2.13 -20.70
CA ALA A 62 7.99 -0.79 -21.23
C ALA A 62 7.17 0.27 -20.48
N GLN A 63 5.92 -0.04 -20.14
CA GLN A 63 5.08 0.85 -19.34
C GLN A 63 5.61 1.00 -17.92
N LEU A 64 6.07 -0.08 -17.29
CA LEU A 64 6.70 -0.02 -15.97
C LEU A 64 7.97 0.82 -15.97
N GLU A 65 8.85 0.66 -16.97
CA GLU A 65 10.05 1.49 -17.09
C GLU A 65 9.70 2.97 -17.30
N ALA A 66 8.68 3.26 -18.11
CA ALA A 66 8.17 4.63 -18.26
C ALA A 66 7.64 5.19 -16.93
N TRP A 67 6.87 4.40 -16.17
CA TRP A 67 6.33 4.78 -14.87
C TRP A 67 7.39 4.98 -13.78
N LYS A 68 8.50 4.25 -13.85
CA LYS A 68 9.66 4.49 -12.98
C LYS A 68 10.33 5.85 -13.27
N GLY A 69 10.08 6.43 -14.45
CA GLY A 69 10.60 7.72 -14.86
C GLY A 69 12.11 7.74 -15.02
N ARG A 70 12.67 8.93 -15.28
CA ARG A 70 14.10 9.13 -15.59
C ARG A 70 15.07 8.59 -14.53
N HIS A 71 14.63 8.55 -13.28
CA HIS A 71 15.43 8.11 -12.13
C HIS A 71 15.20 6.65 -11.75
N ARG A 72 14.46 5.91 -12.58
CA ARG A 72 14.13 4.48 -12.40
C ARG A 72 13.56 4.16 -11.03
N PHE A 73 12.71 5.05 -10.53
CA PHE A 73 12.24 5.02 -9.17
C PHE A 73 10.99 4.14 -9.01
N PHE A 74 11.14 2.97 -8.37
CA PHE A 74 10.06 1.98 -8.23
C PHE A 74 8.79 2.55 -7.58
N TRP A 75 8.90 3.36 -6.52
CA TRP A 75 7.69 3.89 -5.86
C TRP A 75 7.00 4.98 -6.68
N ARG A 76 7.67 5.62 -7.64
CA ARG A 76 6.98 6.42 -8.67
C ARG A 76 6.01 5.56 -9.48
N ALA A 77 6.44 4.35 -9.85
CA ALA A 77 5.59 3.42 -10.57
C ALA A 77 4.37 2.96 -9.75
N LYS A 78 4.50 2.86 -8.43
CA LYS A 78 3.34 2.66 -7.53
C LYS A 78 2.34 3.81 -7.63
N MET A 79 2.80 5.07 -7.59
CA MET A 79 1.90 6.22 -7.71
C MET A 79 1.20 6.26 -9.07
N GLU A 80 1.91 5.97 -10.16
CA GLU A 80 1.35 5.84 -11.50
C GLU A 80 0.34 4.69 -11.57
N ALA A 81 0.64 3.54 -10.97
CA ALA A 81 -0.28 2.40 -10.91
C ALA A 81 -1.58 2.74 -10.16
N VAL A 82 -1.49 3.45 -9.04
CA VAL A 82 -2.66 3.93 -8.28
C VAL A 82 -3.51 4.86 -9.13
N LEU A 83 -2.89 5.82 -9.84
CA LEU A 83 -3.59 6.75 -10.72
C LEU A 83 -4.19 6.07 -11.95
N HIS A 84 -3.46 5.12 -12.54
CA HIS A 84 -3.92 4.32 -13.66
C HIS A 84 -5.15 3.50 -13.26
N ALA A 85 -5.09 2.82 -12.12
CA ALA A 85 -6.19 2.05 -11.59
C ALA A 85 -7.36 2.92 -11.14
N ALA A 86 -7.16 4.19 -10.76
CA ALA A 86 -8.26 5.10 -10.44
C ALA A 86 -9.20 5.37 -11.64
N GLY A 87 -8.72 5.15 -12.87
CA GLY A 87 -9.53 5.21 -14.07
C GLY A 87 -10.15 6.59 -14.32
N ASP A 88 -11.45 6.60 -14.63
CA ASP A 88 -12.24 7.82 -14.87
C ASP A 88 -12.50 8.65 -13.60
N GLY A 89 -12.18 8.09 -12.43
CA GLY A 89 -12.32 8.76 -11.15
C GLY A 89 -13.74 8.85 -10.61
N GLN A 90 -14.65 7.98 -11.04
CA GLN A 90 -16.04 7.96 -10.55
C GLN A 90 -16.26 7.18 -9.25
N ASN A 91 -15.20 6.60 -8.68
CA ASN A 91 -15.31 5.77 -7.48
C ASN A 91 -14.32 6.22 -6.42
N ASP A 92 -14.71 6.04 -5.16
CA ASP A 92 -13.80 6.15 -4.02
C ASP A 92 -12.71 5.09 -4.14
N LEU A 93 -11.46 5.51 -4.01
CA LEU A 93 -10.28 4.68 -4.22
C LEU A 93 -9.73 4.21 -2.87
N LEU A 94 -9.41 2.92 -2.78
CA LEU A 94 -8.63 2.33 -1.69
C LEU A 94 -7.46 1.56 -2.28
N TYR A 95 -6.26 2.12 -2.22
CA TYR A 95 -5.03 1.38 -2.49
C TYR A 95 -4.54 0.68 -1.21
N ILE A 96 -4.12 -0.58 -1.34
CA ILE A 96 -3.44 -1.34 -0.29
C ILE A 96 -2.20 -2.05 -0.86
N ASP A 97 -1.10 -2.03 -0.10
CA ASP A 97 0.09 -2.83 -0.41
C ASP A 97 -0.23 -4.35 -0.26
N SER A 98 0.55 -5.18 -0.97
CA SER A 98 0.35 -6.64 -0.94
C SER A 98 0.55 -7.27 0.45
N ASP A 99 1.32 -6.64 1.32
CA ASP A 99 1.62 -7.06 2.69
C ASP A 99 0.64 -6.47 3.72
N THR A 100 -0.63 -6.41 3.36
CA THR A 100 -1.72 -5.93 4.22
C THR A 100 -2.77 -7.01 4.47
N VAL A 101 -3.47 -6.91 5.61
CA VAL A 101 -4.66 -7.72 5.90
C VAL A 101 -5.76 -6.85 6.48
N THR A 102 -6.95 -6.90 5.86
CA THR A 102 -8.12 -6.20 6.39
C THR A 102 -8.83 -7.08 7.42
N GLN A 103 -9.02 -6.54 8.62
CA GLN A 103 -9.54 -7.30 9.76
C GLN A 103 -10.96 -6.89 10.18
N ARG A 104 -11.45 -5.74 9.70
CA ARG A 104 -12.73 -5.16 10.12
C ARG A 104 -13.44 -4.47 8.96
N SER A 105 -14.75 -4.27 9.11
CA SER A 105 -15.60 -3.57 8.14
C SER A 105 -14.98 -2.24 7.71
N LEU A 106 -14.86 -2.05 6.39
CA LEU A 106 -14.40 -0.83 5.74
C LEU A 106 -15.54 0.18 5.52
N GLN A 107 -16.76 -0.12 5.97
CA GLN A 107 -17.89 0.81 5.87
C GLN A 107 -17.59 2.17 6.52
N PRO A 108 -17.02 2.27 7.73
CA PRO A 108 -16.68 3.56 8.32
C PRO A 108 -15.61 4.33 7.53
N LEU A 109 -14.65 3.63 6.90
CA LEU A 109 -13.67 4.24 6.00
C LEU A 109 -14.38 4.83 4.78
N ALA A 110 -15.27 4.06 4.14
CA ALA A 110 -16.04 4.53 2.98
C ALA A 110 -16.94 5.73 3.33
N ASP A 111 -17.57 5.73 4.50
CA ASP A 111 -18.39 6.86 4.97
C ASP A 111 -17.53 8.10 5.21
N GLY A 112 -16.30 7.93 5.73
CA GLY A 112 -15.33 9.01 5.89
C GLY A 112 -14.89 9.62 4.55
N LEU A 113 -14.66 8.79 3.52
CA LEU A 113 -14.31 9.27 2.17
C LEU A 113 -15.41 10.15 1.58
N GLN A 114 -16.68 9.75 1.77
CA GLN A 114 -17.84 10.54 1.38
C GLN A 114 -17.97 11.85 2.16
N ALA A 115 -17.56 11.85 3.43
CA ALA A 115 -17.51 13.05 4.25
C ALA A 115 -16.33 13.99 3.92
N GLY A 116 -15.45 13.61 2.99
CA GLY A 116 -14.28 14.40 2.57
C GLY A 116 -12.96 14.03 3.25
N ASP A 117 -12.94 12.98 4.07
CA ASP A 117 -11.70 12.46 4.64
C ASP A 117 -10.84 11.80 3.56
N ALA A 118 -9.54 11.75 3.83
CA ALA A 118 -8.62 10.82 3.18
C ALA A 118 -7.99 9.96 4.25
N PHE A 119 -7.53 8.78 3.86
CA PHE A 119 -6.88 7.86 4.78
C PHE A 119 -5.50 7.47 4.28
N MET A 120 -4.57 7.34 5.22
CA MET A 120 -3.34 6.59 5.04
C MET A 120 -3.22 5.57 6.17
N HIS A 121 -2.26 4.65 6.12
CA HIS A 121 -2.22 3.55 7.09
C HIS A 121 -2.11 4.04 8.54
N LEU A 122 -1.00 4.70 8.90
CA LEU A 122 -0.82 5.31 10.22
C LEU A 122 0.13 6.49 10.16
N HIS A 123 0.04 7.38 11.14
CA HIS A 123 1.00 8.46 11.30
C HIS A 123 2.30 7.92 11.92
N GLU A 124 3.38 7.87 11.14
CA GLU A 124 4.64 7.28 11.60
C GLU A 124 5.42 8.28 12.46
N VAL A 125 5.63 9.49 11.94
CA VAL A 125 6.49 10.51 12.56
C VAL A 125 6.11 11.91 12.08
N ASP A 126 6.42 12.94 12.85
CA ASP A 126 6.58 14.30 12.31
C ASP A 126 8.05 14.49 11.89
N LEU A 127 8.27 14.65 10.60
CA LEU A 127 9.58 14.78 9.98
C LEU A 127 10.35 15.99 10.53
N ALA A 128 9.65 17.07 10.90
CA ALA A 128 10.27 18.32 11.37
C ALA A 128 10.89 18.18 12.77
N THR A 129 10.42 17.23 13.59
CA THR A 129 10.88 17.02 14.97
C THR A 129 11.57 15.67 15.19
N ASN A 130 11.55 14.78 14.19
CA ASN A 130 12.08 13.44 14.35
C ASN A 130 13.62 13.39 14.45
N SER A 131 14.13 12.61 15.40
CA SER A 131 15.56 12.51 15.67
C SER A 131 16.29 11.41 14.89
N ARG A 132 15.63 10.57 14.07
CA ARG A 132 16.33 9.53 13.28
C ARG A 132 17.16 10.17 12.16
N ARG A 133 18.37 9.68 11.93
CA ARG A 133 19.33 10.27 10.97
C ARG A 133 18.72 10.50 9.59
N GLY A 134 18.12 9.46 8.98
CA GLY A 134 17.51 9.58 7.65
C GLY A 134 16.36 10.59 7.60
N ASN A 135 15.53 10.64 8.64
CA ASN A 135 14.44 11.62 8.75
C ASN A 135 14.97 13.06 8.87
N ARG A 136 16.02 13.28 9.65
CA ARG A 136 16.66 14.61 9.74
C ARG A 136 17.31 15.03 8.42
N GLU A 137 17.93 14.09 7.70
CA GLU A 137 18.54 14.34 6.39
C GLU A 137 17.46 14.74 5.36
N LEU A 138 16.36 13.99 5.30
CA LEU A 138 15.22 14.32 4.47
C LEU A 138 14.59 15.67 4.84
N TRP A 139 14.38 15.93 6.14
CA TRP A 139 13.85 17.23 6.60
C TRP A 139 14.74 18.39 6.15
N ARG A 140 16.06 18.24 6.31
CA ARG A 140 17.03 19.28 5.92
C ARG A 140 16.99 19.54 4.42
N MET A 141 16.72 18.52 3.61
CA MET A 141 16.59 18.62 2.16
C MET A 141 15.31 19.36 1.72
N VAL A 142 14.19 19.15 2.41
CA VAL A 142 12.87 19.68 1.96
C VAL A 142 12.42 20.96 2.66
N ARG A 143 12.87 21.23 3.89
CA ARG A 143 12.37 22.34 4.72
C ARG A 143 12.43 23.70 4.01
N GLY A 144 11.32 24.43 4.04
CA GLY A 144 11.19 25.77 3.47
C GLY A 144 11.13 25.80 1.94
N ARG A 145 11.23 24.65 1.25
CA ARG A 145 11.08 24.58 -0.19
C ARG A 145 9.62 24.45 -0.59
N SER A 146 9.29 25.02 -1.73
CA SER A 146 8.00 24.84 -2.39
C SER A 146 8.16 23.87 -3.55
N VAL A 147 7.31 22.84 -3.60
CA VAL A 147 7.29 21.81 -4.65
C VAL A 147 5.84 21.61 -5.07
N ALA A 148 5.57 21.70 -6.37
CA ALA A 148 4.22 21.69 -6.95
C ALA A 148 3.23 22.65 -6.22
N GLY A 149 3.73 23.82 -5.81
CA GLY A 149 2.95 24.84 -5.10
C GLY A 149 2.71 24.58 -3.61
N VAL A 150 3.33 23.55 -3.02
CA VAL A 150 3.23 23.24 -1.59
C VAL A 150 4.56 23.47 -0.89
N THR A 151 4.56 24.30 0.15
CA THR A 151 5.75 24.57 0.95
C THR A 151 5.88 23.59 2.12
N PHE A 152 7.03 22.92 2.23
CA PHE A 152 7.34 22.07 3.36
C PHE A 152 7.64 22.91 4.61
N ALA A 153 6.71 22.95 5.55
CA ALA A 153 6.82 23.65 6.82
C ALA A 153 6.61 22.69 8.01
N ALA A 154 6.86 23.17 9.23
CA ALA A 154 6.50 22.44 10.44
C ALA A 154 5.03 22.75 10.83
N PRO A 155 4.24 21.77 11.31
CA PRO A 155 4.56 20.35 11.38
C PRO A 155 4.62 19.70 9.99
N CYS A 156 5.46 18.67 9.84
CA CYS A 156 5.65 17.95 8.59
C CYS A 156 5.30 16.46 8.81
N PRO A 157 4.01 16.12 8.92
CA PRO A 157 3.59 14.76 9.26
C PRO A 157 3.92 13.80 8.12
N MET A 158 4.42 12.62 8.49
CA MET A 158 4.74 11.54 7.57
C MET A 158 3.93 10.29 7.96
N TRP A 159 3.11 9.83 7.03
CA TRP A 159 2.15 8.75 7.19
C TRP A 159 2.56 7.57 6.33
N ASN A 160 2.36 6.33 6.81
CA ASN A 160 2.70 5.14 6.06
C ASN A 160 1.84 4.99 4.78
N ALA A 161 2.48 4.82 3.62
CA ALA A 161 1.82 4.75 2.31
C ALA A 161 1.33 3.34 1.92
N GLY A 162 1.35 2.37 2.84
CA GLY A 162 0.82 1.02 2.57
C GLY A 162 -0.69 0.94 2.48
N VAL A 163 -1.38 2.00 2.90
CA VAL A 163 -2.79 2.24 2.62
C VAL A 163 -2.91 3.68 2.15
N ILE A 164 -3.66 3.91 1.08
CA ILE A 164 -4.04 5.24 0.61
C ILE A 164 -5.51 5.17 0.20
N ALA A 165 -6.36 5.98 0.81
CA ALA A 165 -7.77 6.04 0.46
C ALA A 165 -8.22 7.48 0.23
N VAL A 166 -8.90 7.72 -0.88
CA VAL A 166 -9.43 9.05 -1.24
C VAL A 166 -10.80 8.91 -1.86
N GLY A 167 -11.69 9.85 -1.54
CA GLY A 167 -12.93 10.00 -2.29
C GLY A 167 -12.66 10.52 -3.69
N GLN A 168 -13.59 10.30 -4.61
CA GLN A 168 -13.48 10.76 -6.01
C GLN A 168 -13.10 12.25 -6.15
N GLN A 169 -13.65 13.09 -5.27
CA GLN A 169 -13.42 14.54 -5.22
C GLN A 169 -11.98 14.92 -4.84
N ARG A 170 -11.18 13.97 -4.35
CA ARG A 170 -9.81 14.17 -3.88
C ARG A 170 -8.76 13.46 -4.73
N LEU A 171 -9.12 12.88 -5.87
CA LEU A 171 -8.15 12.28 -6.80
C LEU A 171 -7.10 13.28 -7.31
N GLY A 172 -7.43 14.57 -7.33
CA GLY A 172 -6.46 15.64 -7.61
C GLY A 172 -5.28 15.66 -6.63
N ASP A 173 -5.47 15.23 -5.38
CA ASP A 173 -4.39 15.16 -4.37
C ASP A 173 -3.38 14.06 -4.72
N LEU A 174 -3.81 12.94 -5.29
CA LEU A 174 -2.88 11.90 -5.75
C LEU A 174 -2.02 12.39 -6.91
N ARG A 175 -2.61 13.12 -7.87
CA ARG A 175 -1.86 13.72 -9.00
C ARG A 175 -0.87 14.76 -8.52
N ARG A 176 -1.27 15.60 -7.55
CA ARG A 176 -0.37 16.56 -6.91
C ARG A 176 0.78 15.86 -6.20
N ALA A 177 0.53 14.75 -5.49
CA ALA A 177 1.58 13.97 -4.85
C ALA A 177 2.61 13.45 -5.88
N LEU A 178 2.16 12.91 -7.01
CA LEU A 178 3.07 12.46 -8.07
C LEU A 178 3.89 13.61 -8.65
N ALA A 179 3.26 14.77 -8.93
CA ALA A 179 3.97 15.96 -9.39
C ALA A 179 5.02 16.43 -8.37
N MET A 180 4.69 16.39 -7.07
CA MET A 180 5.65 16.68 -6.00
C MET A 180 6.82 15.70 -6.02
N LEU A 181 6.56 14.41 -6.21
CA LEU A 181 7.61 13.41 -6.28
C LEU A 181 8.52 13.63 -7.49
N ASP A 182 7.97 13.97 -8.66
CA ASP A 182 8.74 14.22 -9.88
C ASP A 182 9.70 15.41 -9.72
N GLU A 183 9.25 16.47 -9.05
CA GLU A 183 10.08 17.63 -8.75
C GLU A 183 11.09 17.35 -7.62
N LEU A 184 10.72 16.60 -6.57
CA LEU A 184 11.69 16.21 -5.53
C LEU A 184 12.75 15.25 -6.06
N SER A 185 12.38 14.34 -6.96
CA SER A 185 13.30 13.32 -7.48
C SER A 185 14.45 13.92 -8.28
N GLN A 186 14.36 15.19 -8.71
CA GLN A 186 15.48 15.91 -9.32
C GLN A 186 16.71 15.98 -8.42
N GLU A 187 16.54 15.86 -7.10
CA GLU A 187 17.61 15.96 -6.10
C GLU A 187 18.02 14.63 -5.48
N GLN A 188 17.51 13.51 -6.00
CA GLN A 188 17.84 12.16 -5.52
C GLN A 188 17.59 11.98 -4.00
N PRO A 189 16.37 12.29 -3.50
CA PRO A 189 16.03 12.06 -2.09
C PRO A 189 16.15 10.56 -1.75
N PRO A 190 16.28 10.21 -0.46
CA PRO A 190 16.18 8.82 -0.02
C PRO A 190 14.91 8.17 -0.59
N HIS A 191 15.13 7.24 -1.51
CA HIS A 191 14.14 6.80 -2.48
C HIS A 191 12.82 6.38 -1.81
N PHE A 192 12.82 5.49 -0.83
CA PHE A 192 11.58 4.90 -0.30
C PHE A 192 10.67 5.80 0.56
N VAL A 193 11.18 6.89 1.13
CA VAL A 193 10.38 7.80 1.98
C VAL A 193 9.83 9.00 1.21
N ALA A 194 10.35 9.27 0.00
CA ALA A 194 9.94 10.43 -0.79
C ALA A 194 8.48 10.30 -1.27
N GLU A 195 8.08 9.14 -1.79
CA GLU A 195 6.69 8.86 -2.18
C GLU A 195 5.74 9.02 -0.98
N GLN A 196 6.11 8.43 0.15
CA GLN A 196 5.35 8.50 1.38
C GLN A 196 5.16 9.94 1.87
N LEU A 197 6.22 10.76 1.84
CA LEU A 197 6.17 12.17 2.20
C LEU A 197 5.25 12.96 1.25
N CYS A 198 5.35 12.73 -0.06
CA CYS A 198 4.51 13.41 -1.06
C CYS A 198 3.03 13.12 -0.85
N PHE A 199 2.65 11.86 -0.61
CA PHE A 199 1.26 11.53 -0.26
C PHE A 199 0.83 12.20 1.05
N SER A 200 1.67 12.12 2.09
CA SER A 200 1.37 12.68 3.41
C SER A 200 1.03 14.17 3.32
N ILE A 201 1.86 14.95 2.64
CA ILE A 201 1.67 16.39 2.51
C ILE A 201 0.48 16.72 1.60
N SER A 202 0.40 16.08 0.44
CA SER A 202 -0.70 16.33 -0.50
C SER A 202 -2.06 16.07 0.14
N LEU A 203 -2.21 14.92 0.82
CA LEU A 203 -3.46 14.51 1.45
C LEU A 203 -3.77 15.26 2.74
N SER A 204 -2.76 15.83 3.42
CA SER A 204 -2.95 16.62 4.65
C SER A 204 -3.47 18.03 4.37
N THR A 205 -3.38 18.54 3.14
CA THR A 205 -3.69 19.94 2.79
C THR A 205 -5.12 20.35 3.20
N ALA A 206 -6.08 19.43 3.14
CA ALA A 206 -7.47 19.69 3.54
C ALA A 206 -7.72 19.61 5.06
N GLY A 207 -6.73 19.22 5.87
CA GLY A 207 -6.89 19.00 7.32
C GLY A 207 -7.71 17.77 7.69
N ARG A 208 -7.91 16.84 6.76
CA ARG A 208 -8.81 15.68 6.90
C ARG A 208 -8.16 14.33 6.61
N LEU A 209 -6.85 14.22 6.88
CA LEU A 209 -6.13 12.94 6.79
C LEU A 209 -6.30 12.15 8.08
N ARG A 210 -6.70 10.88 7.97
CA ARG A 210 -7.02 9.97 9.08
C ARG A 210 -6.24 8.65 8.97
N PRO A 211 -5.97 7.97 10.10
CA PRO A 211 -5.36 6.64 10.08
C PRO A 211 -6.35 5.55 9.66
N ALA A 212 -5.86 4.53 8.97
CA ALA A 212 -6.59 3.32 8.58
C ALA A 212 -6.21 2.06 9.39
N GLU A 213 -5.21 2.15 10.28
CA GLU A 213 -4.69 1.05 11.11
C GLU A 213 -5.76 0.37 11.99
N ALA A 214 -6.89 1.03 12.23
CA ALA A 214 -8.02 0.42 12.95
C ALA A 214 -8.71 -0.71 12.16
N TRP A 215 -8.54 -0.75 10.83
CA TRP A 215 -9.20 -1.71 9.93
C TRP A 215 -8.22 -2.58 9.16
N ILE A 216 -7.05 -2.04 8.82
CA ILE A 216 -6.07 -2.67 7.95
C ILE A 216 -4.73 -2.75 8.67
N ASP A 217 -4.24 -3.96 8.88
CA ASP A 217 -2.89 -4.18 9.39
C ASP A 217 -1.90 -4.22 8.23
N HIS A 218 -0.80 -3.50 8.36
CA HIS A 218 0.36 -3.58 7.45
C HIS A 218 1.51 -4.34 8.11
N TYR A 219 1.76 -5.58 7.69
CA TYR A 219 2.71 -6.50 8.35
C TYR A 219 4.13 -6.48 7.75
N TRP A 220 4.56 -5.32 7.26
CA TRP A 220 5.88 -5.16 6.63
C TRP A 220 7.05 -5.59 7.53
N GLY A 221 6.88 -5.53 8.86
CA GLY A 221 7.87 -5.92 9.86
C GLY A 221 7.84 -7.41 10.26
N ASN A 222 6.96 -8.24 9.69
CA ASN A 222 6.88 -9.69 9.96
C ASN A 222 6.38 -10.50 8.76
N LYS A 223 6.94 -10.26 7.58
CA LYS A 223 6.58 -10.97 6.34
C LYS A 223 6.67 -12.49 6.50
N ASP A 224 7.77 -13.02 7.05
CA ASP A 224 7.96 -14.46 7.21
C ASP A 224 6.90 -15.13 8.11
N GLY A 225 6.47 -14.43 9.17
CA GLY A 225 5.44 -14.95 10.07
C GLY A 225 4.09 -15.02 9.39
N PHE A 226 3.75 -13.96 8.64
CA PHE A 226 2.53 -13.94 7.85
C PHE A 226 2.59 -14.97 6.72
N ASP A 227 3.64 -15.01 5.90
CA ASP A 227 3.77 -15.92 4.76
C ASP A 227 3.48 -17.39 5.11
N LYS A 228 3.94 -17.85 6.28
CA LYS A 228 3.63 -19.21 6.76
C LYS A 228 2.13 -19.42 6.94
N LEU A 229 1.44 -18.46 7.57
CA LEU A 229 0.00 -18.51 7.78
C LEU A 229 -0.78 -18.37 6.47
N ILE A 230 -0.34 -17.46 5.59
CA ILE A 230 -0.94 -17.21 4.27
C ILE A 230 -0.85 -18.48 3.43
N ASN A 231 0.34 -19.05 3.29
CA ASN A 231 0.57 -20.23 2.47
C ASN A 231 -0.20 -21.44 2.98
N ALA A 232 -0.22 -21.67 4.31
CA ALA A 232 -1.02 -22.74 4.90
C ALA A 232 -2.53 -22.55 4.62
N ARG A 233 -3.01 -21.30 4.68
CA ARG A 233 -4.41 -20.97 4.41
C ARG A 233 -4.78 -21.20 2.95
N LEU A 234 -4.00 -20.66 2.02
CA LEU A 234 -4.21 -20.80 0.58
C LEU A 234 -4.13 -22.26 0.14
N ALA A 235 -3.12 -23.01 0.59
CA ALA A 235 -2.98 -24.42 0.28
C ALA A 235 -4.21 -25.23 0.72
N ARG A 236 -4.79 -24.91 1.88
CA ARG A 236 -6.00 -25.56 2.38
C ARG A 236 -7.24 -25.20 1.56
N TRP A 237 -7.40 -23.93 1.17
CA TRP A 237 -8.52 -23.53 0.32
C TRP A 237 -8.45 -24.18 -1.07
N LEU A 238 -7.26 -24.17 -1.70
CA LEU A 238 -7.04 -24.77 -3.01
C LEU A 238 -7.26 -26.28 -2.99
N SER A 239 -6.73 -26.99 -1.99
CA SER A 239 -6.89 -28.46 -1.87
C SER A 239 -8.34 -28.90 -1.60
N ARG A 240 -9.19 -28.01 -1.07
CA ARG A 240 -10.60 -28.30 -0.78
C ARG A 240 -11.56 -27.73 -1.83
N GLY A 241 -11.05 -27.04 -2.85
CA GLY A 241 -11.89 -26.32 -3.82
C GLY A 241 -12.74 -25.22 -3.17
N THR A 242 -12.27 -24.61 -2.08
CA THR A 242 -13.00 -23.55 -1.37
C THR A 242 -13.23 -22.36 -2.29
N GLY A 243 -14.49 -21.96 -2.44
CA GLY A 243 -14.88 -20.83 -3.28
C GLY A 243 -14.52 -19.47 -2.65
N TRP A 244 -14.49 -18.41 -3.47
CA TRP A 244 -14.18 -17.04 -3.02
C TRP A 244 -15.07 -16.57 -1.86
N GLY A 245 -16.39 -16.81 -1.95
CA GLY A 245 -17.36 -16.48 -0.90
C GLY A 245 -17.10 -17.20 0.43
N GLU A 246 -16.79 -18.49 0.38
CA GLU A 246 -16.47 -19.29 1.55
C GLU A 246 -15.16 -18.85 2.20
N ALA A 247 -14.13 -18.57 1.40
CA ALA A 247 -12.85 -18.08 1.88
C ALA A 247 -13.01 -16.72 2.60
N MET A 248 -13.82 -15.80 2.05
CA MET A 248 -14.17 -14.54 2.72
C MET A 248 -14.93 -14.76 4.03
N ALA A 249 -15.92 -15.65 4.05
CA ALA A 249 -16.67 -15.97 5.27
C ALA A 249 -15.76 -16.57 6.35
N GLU A 250 -14.80 -17.41 5.95
CA GLU A 250 -13.81 -17.93 6.86
C GLU A 250 -12.88 -16.84 7.40
N LEU A 251 -12.43 -15.89 6.58
CA LEU A 251 -11.59 -14.78 7.06
C LEU A 251 -12.30 -13.92 8.12
N ARG A 252 -13.61 -13.74 8.02
CA ARG A 252 -14.40 -12.99 9.02
C ARG A 252 -14.48 -13.71 10.37
N THR A 253 -14.47 -15.03 10.38
CA THR A 253 -14.64 -15.85 11.60
C THR A 253 -13.32 -16.38 12.16
N LYS A 254 -12.31 -16.54 11.29
CA LYS A 254 -10.97 -17.08 11.60
C LYS A 254 -9.91 -16.19 10.92
N PRO A 255 -9.72 -14.96 11.41
CA PRO A 255 -8.77 -14.02 10.83
C PRO A 255 -7.33 -14.57 10.89
N ILE A 256 -6.47 -14.07 10.01
CA ILE A 256 -5.03 -14.32 10.08
C ILE A 256 -4.44 -13.30 11.05
N VAL A 257 -3.98 -13.78 12.19
CA VAL A 257 -3.45 -12.94 13.27
C VAL A 257 -2.02 -13.38 13.59
N ALA A 258 -1.10 -12.43 13.48
CA ALA A 258 0.28 -12.54 13.93
C ALA A 258 0.79 -11.14 14.31
N PRO A 259 1.88 -11.01 15.09
CA PRO A 259 2.48 -9.71 15.35
C PRO A 259 2.88 -9.04 14.03
N VAL A 260 2.44 -7.80 13.78
CA VAL A 260 2.77 -7.06 12.54
C VAL A 260 4.26 -6.72 12.43
N MET A 261 4.96 -6.70 13.56
CA MET A 261 6.39 -6.43 13.64
C MET A 261 7.05 -7.38 14.64
N VAL A 262 8.11 -8.07 14.21
CA VAL A 262 8.95 -8.90 15.08
C VAL A 262 10.37 -8.32 15.08
N ARG A 263 10.78 -7.74 16.22
CA ARG A 263 12.16 -7.27 16.38
C ARG A 263 13.09 -8.47 16.55
N ARG A 264 13.89 -8.77 15.54
CA ARG A 264 14.95 -9.78 15.65
C ARG A 264 16.07 -9.26 16.54
N ARG A 265 16.56 -10.12 17.45
CA ARG A 265 17.74 -9.80 18.28
C ARG A 265 19.00 -10.01 17.43
N ARG A 266 20.04 -9.19 17.61
CA ARG A 266 21.32 -9.25 16.84
C ARG A 266 21.93 -10.65 16.72
N TRP A 267 21.78 -11.52 17.72
CA TRP A 267 22.31 -12.90 17.65
C TRP A 267 21.51 -13.79 16.69
N GLN A 268 20.22 -13.54 16.48
CA GLN A 268 19.38 -14.27 15.52
C GLN A 268 19.78 -13.93 14.07
N GLU A 269 20.21 -12.70 13.81
CA GLU A 269 20.82 -12.30 12.52
C GLU A 269 22.17 -12.99 12.29
N LEU A 270 22.95 -13.18 13.37
CA LEU A 270 24.25 -13.85 13.32
C LEU A 270 24.11 -15.35 13.02
N VAL A 271 23.12 -16.01 13.62
CA VAL A 271 22.81 -17.43 13.36
C VAL A 271 22.39 -17.65 11.91
N LEU A 272 21.54 -16.77 11.34
CA LEU A 272 21.11 -16.86 9.94
C LEU A 272 22.28 -16.69 8.95
N ARG A 273 23.25 -15.81 9.26
CA ARG A 273 24.49 -15.67 8.48
C ARG A 273 25.39 -16.90 8.54
N VAL A 274 25.45 -17.58 9.68
CA VAL A 274 26.25 -18.80 9.87
C VAL A 274 25.62 -20.01 9.16
N ILE A 275 24.29 -20.05 9.02
CA ILE A 275 23.56 -21.14 8.34
C ILE A 275 23.21 -20.84 6.87
N GLY A 276 23.74 -19.76 6.29
CA GLY A 276 23.64 -19.48 4.85
C GLY A 276 22.24 -19.12 4.33
N LEU A 277 21.30 -18.72 5.19
CA LEU A 277 20.00 -18.24 4.74
C LEU A 277 20.05 -16.71 4.53
N PRO A 278 19.55 -16.19 3.39
CA PRO A 278 19.60 -14.77 3.11
C PRO A 278 18.84 -13.98 4.18
N SER A 279 19.45 -12.87 4.59
CA SER A 279 18.80 -11.87 5.44
C SER A 279 17.77 -11.16 4.58
N GLY A 280 16.47 -11.44 4.82
CA GLY A 280 15.36 -10.74 4.18
C GLY A 280 15.26 -9.27 4.60
#